data_AF-A0A7X2MXQ2-F1
#
_entry.id   AF-A0A7X2MXQ2-F1
#
_cell.length_a   1.000
_cell.length_b   1.000
_cell.length_c   1.000
_cell.angle_alpha   90.00
_cell.angle_beta   90.00
_cell.angle_gamma   90.00
#
_symmetry.space_group_name_H-M   'P 1'
#
loop_
_entity.id
_entity.type
_entity.pdbx_description
1 polymer ?
#
loop_
_entity_poly.entity_id
_entity_poly.type
_entity_poly.pdbx_seq_one_letter_code
_entity_poly.pdbx_strand_id
1 'polypeptide(L)'
;MNLQKRNMLAHELLTIIKHLISENDLVKGVFIADVKLNESEDTIIVRDVTGKKTQYSLSEASYIFTDNLDMLGSFNKNVYKTVKASEDDEKKSSFMNLYERIREIEDQL
;
A
#
# COMPACT_ATOMS: atom_id res chain seq x y z
N MET A 1 -16.51 -12.56 -10.16
CA MET A 1 -15.73 -11.70 -11.09
C MET A 1 -15.02 -12.58 -12.12
N ASN A 2 -14.82 -12.14 -13.37
CA ASN A 2 -14.04 -12.90 -14.37
C ASN A 2 -12.53 -12.67 -14.13
N LEU A 3 -11.73 -13.72 -14.26
CA LEU A 3 -10.26 -13.77 -14.08
C LEU A 3 -9.52 -12.60 -14.75
N GLN A 4 -9.94 -12.20 -15.95
CA GLN A 4 -9.33 -11.07 -16.66
C GLN A 4 -9.51 -9.74 -15.91
N LYS A 5 -10.71 -9.47 -15.38
CA LYS A 5 -10.98 -8.25 -14.60
C LYS A 5 -10.20 -8.26 -13.29
N ARG A 6 -10.16 -9.42 -12.60
CA ARG A 6 -9.38 -9.61 -11.37
C ARG A 6 -7.90 -9.29 -11.59
N ASN A 7 -7.30 -9.84 -12.64
CA ASN A 7 -5.88 -9.64 -12.92
C ASN A 7 -5.58 -8.19 -13.29
N MET A 8 -6.46 -7.51 -14.04
CA MET A 8 -6.32 -6.07 -14.29
C MET A 8 -6.32 -5.26 -12.98
N LEU A 9 -7.29 -5.51 -12.11
CA LEU A 9 -7.41 -4.83 -10.82
C LEU A 9 -6.19 -5.10 -9.91
N ALA A 10 -5.70 -6.33 -9.86
CA ALA A 10 -4.52 -6.70 -9.07
C ALA A 10 -3.24 -5.97 -9.52
N HIS A 11 -3.07 -5.78 -10.84
CA HIS A 11 -1.93 -5.03 -11.38
C HIS A 11 -2.06 -3.51 -11.17
N GLU A 12 -3.28 -2.98 -11.27
CA GLU A 12 -3.57 -1.58 -10.95
C GLU A 12 -3.23 -1.31 -9.48
N LEU A 13 -3.71 -2.16 -8.58
CA LEU A 13 -3.43 -2.12 -7.14
C LEU A 13 -1.91 -2.11 -6.86
N LEU A 14 -1.16 -3.04 -7.47
CA LEU A 14 0.30 -3.09 -7.35
C LEU A 14 0.97 -1.80 -7.82
N THR A 15 0.48 -1.21 -8.92
CA THR A 15 1.02 0.03 -9.49
C THR A 15 0.80 1.20 -8.55
N ILE A 16 -0.41 1.35 -8.01
CA ILE A 16 -0.75 2.40 -7.05
C ILE A 16 0.10 2.28 -5.80
N ILE A 17 0.24 1.08 -5.23
CA ILE A 17 1.04 0.85 -4.03
C ILE A 17 2.50 1.21 -4.26
N LYS A 18 3.08 0.77 -5.38
CA LYS A 18 4.47 1.12 -5.73
C LYS A 18 4.65 2.62 -5.84
N HIS A 19 3.76 3.30 -6.55
CA HIS A 19 3.80 4.75 -6.71
C HIS A 19 3.69 5.47 -5.36
N LEU A 20 2.74 5.07 -4.50
CA LEU A 20 2.60 5.63 -3.15
C LEU A 20 3.89 5.48 -2.33
N ILE A 21 4.60 4.35 -2.45
CA ILE A 21 5.85 4.10 -1.72
C ILE A 21 7.05 4.87 -2.31
N SER A 22 7.15 4.94 -3.64
CA SER A 22 8.33 5.50 -4.31
C SER A 22 8.27 7.02 -4.53
N GLU A 23 7.09 7.57 -4.74
CA GLU A 23 6.92 8.95 -5.23
C GLU A 23 6.28 9.89 -4.21
N ASN A 24 5.55 9.39 -3.21
CA ASN A 24 4.96 10.26 -2.20
C ASN A 24 5.94 10.52 -1.06
N ASP A 25 6.49 11.74 -0.96
CA ASP A 25 7.48 12.09 0.08
C ASP A 25 6.96 11.91 1.53
N LEU A 26 5.65 11.86 1.78
CA LEU A 26 5.08 11.58 3.10
C LEU A 26 5.14 10.09 3.48
N VAL A 27 5.29 9.23 2.47
CA VAL A 27 5.42 7.76 2.55
C VAL A 27 6.86 7.33 2.27
N LYS A 28 7.63 8.14 1.57
CA LYS A 28 9.02 7.91 1.23
C LYS A 28 9.86 7.85 2.50
N GLY A 29 10.48 6.70 2.75
CA GLY A 29 11.14 6.40 4.03
C GLY A 29 10.35 5.41 4.89
N VAL A 30 9.14 5.03 4.48
CA VAL A 30 8.53 3.79 4.94
C VAL A 30 9.48 2.66 4.56
N PHE A 31 9.76 1.79 5.53
CA PHE A 31 10.75 0.72 5.46
C PHE A 31 10.48 -0.32 4.36
N ILE A 32 9.61 -0.08 3.38
CA ILE A 32 9.32 -1.01 2.29
C ILE A 32 10.40 -0.90 1.22
N ALA A 33 11.10 -2.00 0.99
CA ALA A 33 12.14 -2.12 -0.04
C ALA A 33 11.59 -2.64 -1.38
N ASP A 34 10.55 -3.47 -1.37
CA ASP A 34 9.98 -4.08 -2.57
C ASP A 34 8.52 -4.49 -2.34
N VAL A 35 7.71 -4.46 -3.41
CA VAL A 35 6.33 -4.93 -3.42
C VAL A 35 6.09 -5.76 -4.67
N LYS A 36 5.51 -6.95 -4.50
CA LYS A 36 5.24 -7.91 -5.57
C LYS A 36 3.83 -8.46 -5.49
N LEU A 37 3.28 -8.82 -6.64
CA LEU A 37 2.02 -9.52 -6.76
C LEU A 37 2.27 -11.03 -6.87
N ASN A 38 1.53 -11.83 -6.11
CA ASN A 38 1.40 -13.26 -6.31
C ASN A 38 0.01 -13.57 -6.87
N GLU A 39 -0.08 -13.66 -8.20
CA GLU A 39 -1.34 -13.93 -8.92
C GLU A 39 -1.95 -15.30 -8.64
N SER A 40 -1.14 -16.25 -8.19
CA SER A 40 -1.58 -17.61 -7.87
C SER A 40 -2.28 -17.70 -6.51
N GLU A 41 -1.94 -16.80 -5.60
CA GLU A 41 -2.47 -16.77 -4.22
C GLU A 41 -3.35 -15.54 -3.97
N ASP A 42 -3.53 -14.65 -4.95
CA ASP A 42 -4.24 -13.37 -4.79
C ASP A 42 -3.70 -12.56 -3.59
N THR A 43 -2.37 -12.43 -3.51
CA THR A 43 -1.70 -11.67 -2.45
C THR A 43 -0.69 -10.66 -2.97
N ILE A 44 -0.50 -9.59 -2.19
CA ILE A 44 0.62 -8.67 -2.31
C ILE A 44 1.66 -9.01 -1.26
N ILE A 45 2.89 -9.20 -1.71
CA ILE A 45 4.05 -9.46 -0.87
C ILE A 45 4.82 -8.16 -0.71
N VAL A 46 4.84 -7.65 0.51
CA VAL A 46 5.61 -6.46 0.91
C VAL A 46 6.88 -6.94 1.59
N ARG A 47 8.04 -6.48 1.12
CA ARG A 47 9.33 -6.74 1.75
C ARG A 47 9.89 -5.46 2.30
N ASP A 48 10.29 -5.48 3.57
CA ASP A 48 10.94 -4.33 4.20
C ASP A 48 12.46 -4.26 3.94
N VAL A 49 13.11 -3.16 4.33
CA VAL A 49 14.55 -2.94 4.19
C VAL A 49 15.39 -3.88 5.06
N THR A 50 14.80 -4.53 6.06
CA THR A 50 15.45 -5.58 6.86
C THR A 50 15.36 -6.96 6.18
N GLY A 51 14.58 -7.06 5.10
CA GLY A 51 14.34 -8.28 4.35
C GLY A 51 13.15 -9.10 4.85
N LYS A 52 12.45 -8.65 5.91
CA LYS A 52 11.24 -9.31 6.40
C LYS A 52 10.13 -9.15 5.37
N LYS A 53 9.36 -10.22 5.18
CA LYS A 53 8.23 -10.27 4.25
C LYS A 53 6.92 -10.34 5.01
N THR A 54 5.96 -9.54 4.57
CA THR A 54 4.56 -9.59 5.00
C THR A 54 3.68 -9.79 3.78
N GLN A 55 2.62 -10.57 3.92
CA GLN A 55 1.67 -10.83 2.84
C GLN A 55 0.32 -10.22 3.20
N TYR A 56 -0.33 -9.63 2.22
CA TYR A 56 -1.67 -9.04 2.32
C TYR A 56 -2.55 -9.63 1.22
N SER A 57 -3.79 -10.00 1.54
CA SER A 57 -4.78 -10.33 0.52
C SER A 57 -5.00 -9.11 -0.40
N LEU A 58 -5.34 -9.34 -1.68
CA LEU A 58 -5.75 -8.23 -2.55
C LEU A 58 -6.98 -7.47 -2.00
N SER A 59 -7.85 -8.14 -1.25
CA SER A 59 -9.02 -7.54 -0.57
C SER A 59 -8.66 -6.73 0.69
N GLU A 60 -7.37 -6.70 1.04
CA GLU A 60 -6.84 -6.13 2.28
C GLU A 60 -5.57 -5.29 2.03
N ALA A 61 -5.33 -4.90 0.78
CA ALA A 61 -4.14 -4.17 0.38
C ALA A 61 -4.03 -2.76 1.01
N SER A 62 -5.13 -2.16 1.41
CA SER A 62 -5.17 -0.92 2.19
C SER A 62 -4.57 -1.09 3.59
N TYR A 63 -4.53 -2.32 4.13
CA TYR A 63 -3.83 -2.64 5.37
C TYR A 63 -2.31 -2.47 5.24
N ILE A 64 -1.72 -2.47 4.04
CA ILE A 64 -0.30 -2.15 3.84
C ILE A 64 0.04 -0.75 4.42
N PHE A 65 -0.90 0.19 4.36
CA PHE A 65 -0.70 1.56 4.83
C PHE A 65 -1.30 1.84 6.21
N THR A 66 -2.09 0.91 6.76
CA THR A 66 -2.75 1.08 8.06
C THR A 66 -2.25 0.12 9.15
N ASP A 67 -1.77 -1.06 8.80
CA ASP A 67 -1.14 -1.99 9.71
C ASP A 67 0.33 -1.59 9.92
N ASN A 68 0.61 -1.19 11.16
CA ASN A 68 1.92 -0.71 11.56
C ASN A 68 2.94 -1.81 11.78
N LEU A 69 4.19 -1.46 11.51
CA LEU A 69 5.38 -2.15 11.97
C LEU A 69 5.53 -2.04 13.51
N ASP A 70 4.97 -2.99 14.24
CA ASP A 70 5.23 -3.19 15.68
C ASP A 70 6.66 -3.68 16.01
N MET A 71 7.59 -3.71 15.04
CA MET A 71 8.99 -4.12 15.26
C MET A 71 10.04 -3.01 15.13
N LEU A 72 9.67 -1.76 14.82
CA LEU A 72 10.62 -0.64 14.71
C LEU A 72 10.22 0.58 15.56
N GLY A 73 9.78 0.32 16.79
CA GLY A 73 10.03 1.08 18.03
C GLY A 73 9.63 2.56 18.20
N SER A 74 9.58 3.38 17.16
CA SER A 74 9.38 4.84 17.29
C SER A 74 9.39 5.60 15.97
N PHE A 75 9.78 4.98 14.85
CA PHE A 75 10.03 5.69 13.59
C PHE A 75 8.87 5.71 12.59
N ASN A 76 7.78 4.97 12.83
CA ASN A 76 6.64 4.98 11.91
C ASN A 76 5.32 4.89 12.69
N LYS A 77 4.69 6.04 12.94
CA LYS A 77 3.24 6.09 13.18
C LYS A 77 2.59 5.77 11.85
N ASN A 78 1.70 4.77 11.80
CA ASN A 78 0.83 4.37 10.67
C ASN A 78 0.85 5.40 9.54
N VAL A 79 1.36 5.02 8.37
CA VAL A 79 1.57 5.88 7.20
C VAL A 79 0.33 6.73 6.92
N TYR A 80 -0.85 6.09 6.87
CA TYR A 80 -2.11 6.78 6.69
C TYR A 80 -2.38 7.83 7.78
N LYS A 81 -2.12 7.54 9.06
CA LYS A 81 -2.25 8.53 10.15
C LYS A 81 -1.26 9.68 10.01
N THR A 82 -0.02 9.39 9.62
CA THR A 82 1.03 10.40 9.40
C THR A 82 0.65 11.33 8.25
N VAL A 83 0.19 10.77 7.12
CA VAL A 83 -0.31 11.56 5.99
C VAL A 83 -1.53 12.39 6.38
N LYS A 84 -2.48 11.80 7.12
CA LYS A 84 -3.69 12.51 7.57
C LYS A 84 -3.38 13.70 8.49
N ALA A 85 -2.27 13.64 9.24
CA ALA A 85 -1.80 14.69 10.12
C ALA A 85 -0.89 15.73 9.43
N SER A 86 -0.50 15.51 8.17
CA SER A 86 0.33 16.43 7.40
C SER A 86 -0.40 17.76 7.12
N GLU A 87 0.34 18.86 7.14
CA GLU A 87 -0.11 20.20 6.73
C GLU A 87 0.10 20.47 5.22
N ASP A 88 0.79 19.56 4.51
CA ASP A 88 0.96 19.63 3.06
C ASP A 88 -0.29 19.07 2.35
N ASP A 89 -1.20 19.97 1.98
CA ASP A 89 -2.50 19.63 1.38
C ASP A 89 -2.39 18.93 0.02
N GLU A 90 -1.36 19.24 -0.78
CA GLU A 90 -1.19 18.66 -2.12
C GLU A 90 -0.77 17.19 -2.02
N LYS A 91 0.27 16.90 -1.21
CA LYS A 91 0.75 15.52 -1.02
C LYS A 91 -0.28 14.66 -0.30
N LYS A 92 -1.00 15.26 0.66
CA LYS A 92 -2.12 14.61 1.34
C LYS A 92 -3.25 14.28 0.38
N SER A 93 -3.67 15.22 -0.47
CA SER A 93 -4.73 14.97 -1.46
C SER A 93 -4.34 13.87 -2.44
N SER A 94 -3.12 13.92 -2.96
CA SER A 94 -2.60 12.87 -3.86
C SER A 94 -2.59 11.49 -3.20
N PHE A 95 -2.10 11.39 -1.96
CA PHE A 95 -2.13 10.14 -1.21
C PHE A 95 -3.57 9.65 -0.98
N MET A 96 -4.47 10.52 -0.52
CA MET A 96 -5.84 10.15 -0.19
C MET A 96 -6.60 9.66 -1.42
N ASN A 97 -6.44 10.30 -2.58
CA ASN A 97 -7.07 9.87 -3.84
C ASN A 97 -6.61 8.46 -4.25
N LEU A 98 -5.31 8.20 -4.18
CA LEU A 98 -4.75 6.89 -4.52
C LEU A 98 -5.11 5.82 -3.48
N TYR A 99 -5.17 6.19 -2.20
CA TYR A 99 -5.61 5.31 -1.13
C TYR A 99 -7.10 4.97 -1.26
N GLU A 100 -7.95 5.93 -1.59
CA GLU A 100 -9.36 5.70 -1.91
C GLU A 100 -9.50 4.77 -3.12
N ARG A 101 -8.67 4.97 -4.15
CA ARG A 101 -8.66 4.06 -5.31
C ARG A 101 -8.31 2.62 -4.93
N ILE A 102 -7.40 2.40 -3.97
CA ILE A 102 -7.12 1.06 -3.43
C ILE A 102 -8.39 0.46 -2.82
N ARG A 103 -9.13 1.22 -2.00
CA ARG A 103 -10.37 0.77 -1.36
C ARG A 103 -11.45 0.42 -2.39
N GLU A 104 -11.60 1.22 -3.43
CA GLU A 104 -12.53 0.94 -4.53
C GLU A 104 -12.18 -0.35 -5.29
N ILE A 105 -10.89 -0.67 -5.40
CA ILE A 105 -10.44 -1.92 -6.00
C ILE A 105 -10.75 -3.09 -5.06
N GLU A 106 -10.46 -2.96 -3.75
CA GLU A 106 -10.81 -3.98 -2.74
C GLU A 106 -12.30 -4.34 -2.77
N ASP A 107 -13.18 -3.34 -2.88
CA ASP A 107 -14.64 -3.54 -2.94
C ASP A 107 -15.11 -4.28 -4.22
N GLN A 108 -14.27 -4.28 -5.27
CA GLN A 108 -14.57 -4.93 -6.56
C GLN A 108 -13.98 -6.33 -6.70
N LEU A 109 -13.05 -6.72 -5.83
CA LEU A 109 -12.38 -8.00 -5.82
C LEU A 109 -13.20 -9.07 -5.10
#